data_AF-A0A430FID6-F1
#
_entry.id   AF-A0A430FID6-F1
#
_cell.length_a   1.000
_cell.length_b   1.000
_cell.length_c   1.000
_cell.angle_alpha   90.00
_cell.angle_beta   90.00
_cell.angle_gamma   90.00
#
_symmetry.space_group_name_H-M   'P 1'
#
loop_
_entity.id
_entity.type
_entity.pdbx_description
1 polymer ?
#
loop_
_entity_poly.entity_id
_entity_poly.type
_entity_poly.pdbx_seq_one_letter_code
_entity_poly.pdbx_strand_id
1 'polypeptide(L)'
;MLTFPSSTLQRPMSPQDMAILVDRCLDDNRTSPLLMLSTPQGSGQPTIDAEALAKATESLMDVAIIDDDELICYAGELFRDRNQPDLTPYNGAARLFPATVGSSHPENRGTLRGTQLYYTDTVRHRRRLADAILDALPVTPGARRADAIIDAVCRPRNDDTHPLTSFQRRIHTVIRTLEETDSLADLLLSTDRHLPVVVISHTARQRPAFVDIDLLTDLLHDIAPIVEITSRKATETLCDRLCKPAWLYGEAGRVYPTGTEWNSPDAKMRLFLPNAHVSRMLLTNMMASEALLRHADTLRNGSADRTGRHA
;
A
#
# COMPACT_ATOMS: atom_id res chain seq x y z
N MET A 1 19.26 -22.87 1.18
CA MET A 1 20.22 -22.28 0.24
C MET A 1 19.48 -21.99 -1.04
N LEU A 2 19.49 -20.74 -1.49
CA LEU A 2 18.82 -20.33 -2.72
C LEU A 2 19.42 -21.01 -3.94
N THR A 3 18.56 -21.35 -4.90
CA THR A 3 18.96 -21.90 -6.20
C THR A 3 18.30 -21.11 -7.31
N PHE A 4 19.07 -20.70 -8.31
CA PHE A 4 18.56 -20.03 -9.51
C PHE A 4 19.20 -20.65 -10.77
N PRO A 5 18.47 -20.79 -11.89
CA PRO A 5 17.02 -20.57 -12.01
C PRO A 5 16.23 -21.59 -11.17
N SER A 6 15.02 -21.22 -10.75
CA SER A 6 14.13 -22.07 -9.95
C SER A 6 12.70 -22.02 -10.44
N SER A 7 12.06 -23.18 -10.48
CA SER A 7 10.61 -23.31 -10.72
C SER A 7 9.80 -23.23 -9.43
N THR A 8 10.44 -22.94 -8.30
CA THR A 8 9.81 -22.89 -6.98
C THR A 8 10.06 -21.55 -6.32
N LEU A 9 9.09 -21.12 -5.52
CA LEU A 9 9.21 -19.91 -4.72
C LEU A 9 10.46 -19.96 -3.82
N GLN A 10 11.30 -18.94 -3.94
CA GLN A 10 12.52 -18.80 -3.17
C GLN A 10 12.30 -17.88 -1.95
N ARG A 11 12.90 -18.22 -0.81
CA ARG A 11 12.91 -17.39 0.40
C ARG A 11 14.34 -17.31 0.96
N PRO A 12 15.00 -16.14 0.93
CA PRO A 12 16.30 -15.97 1.57
C PRO A 12 16.13 -16.06 3.08
N MET A 13 16.89 -16.93 3.74
CA MET A 13 16.81 -17.15 5.19
C MET A 13 18.03 -16.61 5.93
N SER A 14 18.96 -15.97 5.21
CA SER A 14 20.24 -15.53 5.75
C SER A 14 20.83 -14.37 4.93
N PRO A 15 21.79 -13.61 5.49
CA PRO A 15 22.55 -12.62 4.75
C PRO A 15 23.26 -13.19 3.51
N GLN A 16 23.72 -14.44 3.57
CA GLN A 16 24.37 -15.11 2.44
C GLN A 16 23.37 -15.41 1.31
N ASP A 17 22.18 -15.92 1.65
CA ASP A 17 21.10 -16.10 0.67
C ASP A 17 20.70 -14.75 0.05
N MET A 18 20.64 -13.69 0.85
CA MET A 18 20.32 -12.35 0.33
C MET A 18 21.37 -11.83 -0.64
N ALA A 19 22.66 -12.05 -0.37
CA ALA A 19 23.74 -11.72 -1.30
C ALA A 19 23.59 -12.46 -2.63
N ILE A 20 23.25 -13.76 -2.60
CA ILE A 20 22.98 -14.57 -3.80
C ILE A 20 21.79 -14.01 -4.59
N LEU A 21 20.70 -13.62 -3.90
CA LEU A 21 19.52 -13.02 -4.54
C LEU A 21 19.87 -11.68 -5.21
N VAL A 22 20.60 -10.80 -4.52
CA VAL A 22 21.01 -9.49 -5.08
C VAL A 22 21.95 -9.67 -6.27
N ASP A 23 22.94 -10.56 -6.17
CA ASP A 23 23.82 -10.88 -7.29
C ASP A 23 23.02 -11.42 -8.47
N ARG A 24 22.03 -12.27 -8.21
CA ARG A 24 21.13 -12.77 -9.26
C ARG A 24 20.29 -11.65 -9.88
N CYS A 25 19.81 -10.67 -9.12
CA CYS A 25 19.08 -9.51 -9.65
C CYS A 25 19.94 -8.68 -10.63
N LEU A 26 21.24 -8.59 -10.37
CA LEU A 26 22.19 -7.79 -11.15
C LEU A 26 22.92 -8.57 -12.25
N ASP A 27 22.69 -9.88 -12.35
CA ASP A 27 23.31 -10.75 -13.35
C ASP A 27 22.83 -10.41 -14.77
N ASP A 28 23.72 -9.77 -15.55
CA ASP A 28 23.49 -9.42 -16.96
C ASP A 28 23.45 -10.64 -17.90
N ASN A 29 23.78 -11.84 -17.43
CA ASN A 29 23.67 -13.07 -18.21
C ASN A 29 22.39 -13.85 -17.91
N ARG A 30 21.48 -13.28 -17.12
CA ARG A 30 20.25 -13.94 -16.73
C ARG A 30 19.32 -14.17 -17.94
N THR A 31 18.86 -15.41 -18.07
CA THR A 31 17.98 -15.89 -19.15
C THR A 31 16.48 -15.86 -18.80
N SER A 32 16.13 -15.63 -17.53
CA SER A 32 14.76 -15.59 -17.02
C SER A 32 14.50 -14.31 -16.25
N PRO A 33 13.34 -13.65 -16.36
CA PRO A 33 12.99 -12.57 -15.44
C PRO A 33 13.02 -13.07 -13.98
N LEU A 34 13.28 -12.14 -13.05
CA LEU A 34 13.20 -12.38 -11.61
C LEU A 34 12.24 -11.38 -10.98
N LEU A 35 11.27 -11.87 -10.21
CA LEU A 35 10.36 -11.08 -9.41
C LEU A 35 10.76 -11.17 -7.94
N MET A 36 11.13 -10.02 -7.36
CA MET A 36 11.43 -9.87 -5.94
C MET A 36 10.24 -9.23 -5.25
N LEU A 37 9.73 -9.88 -4.21
CA LEU A 37 8.61 -9.42 -3.40
C LEU A 37 9.09 -9.19 -1.97
N SER A 38 8.80 -8.04 -1.39
CA SER A 38 8.90 -7.85 0.06
C SER A 38 7.52 -8.03 0.69
N THR A 39 7.49 -8.37 1.97
CA THR A 39 6.25 -8.38 2.75
C THR A 39 6.04 -7.03 3.41
N PRO A 40 4.78 -6.59 3.63
CA PRO A 40 4.51 -5.52 4.58
C PRO A 40 5.10 -5.85 5.96
N GLN A 41 5.57 -4.83 6.66
CA GLN A 41 6.18 -4.97 7.98
C GLN A 41 5.29 -5.78 8.92
N GLY A 42 5.85 -6.86 9.47
CA GLY A 42 5.16 -7.75 10.41
C GLY A 42 4.03 -8.62 9.83
N SER A 43 3.79 -8.63 8.51
CA SER A 43 2.78 -9.52 7.91
C SER A 43 3.30 -10.95 7.69
N GLY A 44 4.60 -11.10 7.46
CA GLY A 44 5.24 -12.37 7.08
C GLY A 44 4.77 -12.95 5.73
N GLN A 45 3.94 -12.21 4.98
CA GLN A 45 3.40 -12.63 3.68
C GLN A 45 3.20 -11.43 2.74
N PRO A 46 3.47 -11.58 1.44
CA PRO A 46 3.21 -10.52 0.46
C PRO A 46 1.70 -10.37 0.22
N THR A 47 1.30 -9.20 -0.28
CA THR A 47 -0.11 -8.88 -0.58
C THR A 47 -0.66 -9.65 -1.79
N ILE A 48 0.22 -10.21 -2.63
CA ILE A 48 -0.11 -11.06 -3.78
C ILE A 48 0.12 -12.54 -3.48
N ASP A 49 -0.55 -13.43 -4.19
CA ASP A 49 -0.34 -14.87 -4.06
C ASP A 49 0.92 -15.30 -4.82
N ALA A 50 2.05 -15.17 -4.14
CA ALA A 50 3.37 -15.49 -4.69
C ALA A 50 3.54 -16.98 -5.04
N GLU A 51 2.84 -17.89 -4.34
CA GLU A 51 2.88 -19.33 -4.62
C GLU A 51 2.10 -19.65 -5.90
N ALA A 52 0.88 -19.11 -6.02
CA ALA A 52 0.10 -19.23 -7.25
C ALA A 52 0.84 -18.61 -8.44
N LEU A 53 1.51 -17.47 -8.22
CA LEU A 53 2.30 -16.80 -9.26
C LEU A 53 3.49 -17.65 -9.71
N ALA A 54 4.31 -18.14 -8.77
CA ALA A 54 5.44 -19.02 -9.08
C ALA A 54 4.99 -20.28 -9.83
N LYS A 55 3.84 -20.85 -9.43
CA LYS A 55 3.22 -21.99 -10.13
C LYS A 55 2.72 -21.63 -11.52
N ALA A 56 2.16 -20.45 -11.72
CA ALA A 56 1.66 -19.99 -13.01
C ALA A 56 2.78 -19.68 -14.00
N THR A 57 3.92 -19.18 -13.52
CA THR A 57 5.11 -18.89 -14.33
C THR A 57 6.04 -20.10 -14.52
N GLU A 58 5.94 -21.11 -13.66
CA GLU A 58 6.79 -22.32 -13.68
C GLU A 58 8.28 -21.92 -13.77
N SER A 59 9.02 -22.44 -14.75
CA SER A 59 10.44 -22.13 -14.98
C SER A 59 10.68 -20.88 -15.84
N LEU A 60 9.63 -20.11 -16.18
CA LEU A 60 9.77 -18.94 -17.04
C LEU A 60 10.19 -17.68 -16.27
N MET A 61 10.06 -17.67 -14.95
CA MET A 61 10.40 -16.54 -14.08
C MET A 61 10.80 -17.05 -12.71
N ASP A 62 11.90 -16.50 -12.18
CA ASP A 62 12.32 -16.72 -10.79
C ASP A 62 11.45 -15.85 -9.86
N VAL A 63 10.91 -16.40 -8.77
CA VAL A 63 10.12 -15.63 -7.79
C VAL A 63 10.73 -15.77 -6.40
N ALA A 64 11.04 -14.65 -5.76
CA ALA A 64 11.59 -14.59 -4.41
C ALA A 64 10.76 -13.70 -3.48
N ILE A 65 10.52 -14.15 -2.25
CA ILE A 65 9.90 -13.35 -1.18
C ILE A 65 10.94 -13.05 -0.11
N ILE A 66 10.98 -11.80 0.34
CA ILE A 66 11.73 -11.33 1.50
C ILE A 66 10.72 -10.98 2.59
N ASP A 67 10.62 -11.82 3.61
CA ASP A 67 9.64 -11.72 4.70
C ASP A 67 10.24 -11.31 6.06
N ASP A 68 11.52 -10.93 6.06
CA ASP A 68 12.29 -10.49 7.21
C ASP A 68 12.78 -9.04 7.00
N ASP A 69 12.43 -8.15 7.93
CA ASP A 69 12.75 -6.73 7.86
C ASP A 69 14.27 -6.45 7.89
N GLU A 70 15.03 -7.22 8.66
CA GLU A 70 16.49 -7.08 8.73
C GLU A 70 17.13 -7.45 7.39
N LEU A 71 16.62 -8.51 6.74
CA LEU A 71 17.07 -8.91 5.41
C LEU A 71 16.67 -7.89 4.32
N ILE A 72 15.52 -7.21 4.45
CA ILE A 72 15.14 -6.10 3.55
C ILE A 72 16.14 -4.95 3.69
N CYS A 73 16.46 -4.53 4.92
CA CYS A 73 17.46 -3.49 5.17
C CYS A 73 18.83 -3.88 4.60
N TYR A 74 19.27 -5.11 4.86
CA TYR A 74 20.54 -5.64 4.37
C TYR A 74 20.59 -5.72 2.84
N ALA A 75 19.49 -6.08 2.17
CA ALA A 75 19.40 -6.03 0.71
C ALA A 75 19.63 -4.62 0.16
N GLY A 76 19.10 -3.59 0.82
CA GLY A 76 19.34 -2.19 0.46
C GLY A 76 20.80 -1.77 0.57
N GLU A 77 21.52 -2.27 1.60
CA GLU A 77 22.97 -2.07 1.72
C GLU A 77 23.71 -2.78 0.59
N LEU A 78 23.39 -4.04 0.30
CA LEU A 78 24.00 -4.80 -0.79
C LEU A 78 23.80 -4.16 -2.16
N PHE A 79 22.63 -3.59 -2.44
CA PHE A 79 22.37 -2.83 -3.67
C PHE A 79 23.18 -1.52 -3.71
N ARG A 80 23.29 -0.81 -2.59
CA ARG A 80 24.10 0.42 -2.48
C ARG A 80 25.58 0.13 -2.71
N ASP A 81 26.11 -0.93 -2.11
CA ASP A 81 27.50 -1.36 -2.27
C ASP A 81 27.84 -1.73 -3.72
N ARG A 82 26.84 -2.18 -4.48
CA ARG A 82 26.94 -2.46 -5.92
C ARG A 82 26.58 -1.26 -6.81
N ASN A 83 26.52 -0.06 -6.23
CA ASN A 83 26.20 1.20 -6.90
C ASN A 83 24.84 1.20 -7.62
N GLN A 84 23.84 0.53 -7.03
CA GLN A 84 22.47 0.43 -7.53
C GLN A 84 21.42 0.73 -6.42
N PRO A 85 21.53 1.85 -5.68
CA PRO A 85 20.64 2.13 -4.54
C PRO A 85 19.15 2.21 -4.92
N ASP A 86 18.84 2.57 -6.17
CA ASP A 86 17.47 2.68 -6.68
C ASP A 86 16.75 1.34 -6.83
N LEU A 87 17.46 0.21 -6.68
CA LEU A 87 16.92 -1.15 -6.80
C LEU A 87 16.50 -1.75 -5.45
N THR A 88 16.66 -1.00 -4.36
CA THR A 88 16.33 -1.42 -2.99
C THR A 88 14.88 -1.93 -2.89
N PRO A 89 14.63 -3.10 -2.26
CA PRO A 89 13.27 -3.54 -1.95
C PRO A 89 12.61 -2.58 -0.96
N TYR A 90 11.28 -2.46 -1.05
CA TYR A 90 10.52 -1.54 -0.19
C TYR A 90 9.30 -2.26 0.38
N ASN A 91 9.09 -2.14 1.69
CA ASN A 91 7.94 -2.61 2.48
C ASN A 91 6.67 -3.03 1.68
N GLY A 92 6.46 -4.33 1.45
CA GLY A 92 5.28 -4.85 0.74
C GLY A 92 5.20 -4.60 -0.79
N ALA A 93 6.25 -4.05 -1.39
CA ALA A 93 6.32 -3.80 -2.82
C ALA A 93 6.90 -5.00 -3.61
N ALA A 94 6.73 -4.93 -4.92
CA ALA A 94 7.32 -5.85 -5.88
C ALA A 94 8.28 -5.11 -6.80
N ARG A 95 9.37 -5.78 -7.20
CA ARG A 95 10.28 -5.31 -8.23
C ARG A 95 10.55 -6.43 -9.22
N LEU A 96 10.31 -6.13 -10.50
CA LEU A 96 10.55 -7.05 -11.61
C LEU A 96 11.87 -6.72 -12.29
N PHE A 97 12.77 -7.69 -12.33
CA PHE A 97 14.04 -7.63 -13.03
C PHE A 97 13.92 -8.42 -14.34
N PRO A 98 13.86 -7.76 -15.51
CA PRO A 98 13.65 -8.44 -16.79
C PRO A 98 14.82 -9.37 -17.15
N ALA A 99 14.61 -10.37 -18.01
CA ALA A 99 15.72 -11.15 -18.55
C ALA A 99 16.63 -10.25 -19.42
N THR A 100 17.95 -10.44 -19.30
CA THR A 100 18.91 -9.66 -20.09
C THR A 100 19.17 -10.32 -21.44
N VAL A 101 19.19 -11.65 -21.47
CA VAL A 101 19.38 -12.44 -22.68
C VAL A 101 18.04 -12.82 -23.29
N GLY A 102 17.84 -12.53 -24.58
CA GLY A 102 16.66 -12.95 -25.33
C GLY A 102 15.47 -12.00 -25.24
N SER A 103 15.60 -10.82 -24.63
CA SER A 103 14.53 -9.82 -24.67
C SER A 103 14.25 -9.40 -26.11
N SER A 104 12.97 -9.50 -26.48
CA SER A 104 12.43 -9.10 -27.78
C SER A 104 12.40 -7.58 -27.96
N HIS A 105 12.51 -6.84 -26.86
CA HIS A 105 12.49 -5.38 -26.84
C HIS A 105 13.92 -4.83 -26.72
N PRO A 106 14.48 -4.24 -27.78
CA PRO A 106 15.85 -3.74 -27.78
C PRO A 106 16.06 -2.59 -26.78
N GLU A 107 15.00 -1.85 -26.43
CA GLU A 107 15.05 -0.79 -25.41
C GLU A 107 15.22 -1.33 -23.97
N ASN A 108 14.94 -2.62 -23.75
CA ASN A 108 15.12 -3.29 -22.46
C ASN A 108 16.47 -4.02 -22.34
N ARG A 109 17.34 -3.94 -23.37
CA ARG A 109 18.66 -4.57 -23.32
C ARG A 109 19.64 -3.69 -22.56
N GLY A 110 19.90 -4.06 -21.30
CA GLY A 110 21.16 -3.71 -20.63
C GLY A 110 21.13 -2.50 -19.71
N THR A 111 19.98 -1.95 -19.35
CA THR A 111 19.92 -0.97 -18.26
C THR A 111 18.99 -1.44 -17.16
N LEU A 112 19.58 -2.00 -16.10
CA LEU A 112 18.94 -2.17 -14.79
C LEU A 112 18.34 -0.85 -14.25
N ARG A 113 18.85 0.28 -14.76
CA ARG A 113 18.25 1.62 -14.62
C ARG A 113 16.88 1.65 -15.31
N GLY A 114 15.84 1.34 -14.57
CA GLY A 114 14.47 1.39 -15.06
C GLY A 114 13.57 0.27 -14.55
N THR A 115 14.06 -0.69 -13.77
CA THR A 115 13.15 -1.62 -13.09
C THR A 115 12.19 -0.81 -12.21
N GLN A 116 10.90 -1.04 -12.40
CA GLN A 116 9.86 -0.29 -11.71
C GLN A 116 9.54 -0.94 -10.37
N LEU A 117 9.30 -0.11 -9.36
CA LEU A 117 8.74 -0.53 -8.08
C LEU A 117 7.21 -0.52 -8.18
N TYR A 118 6.57 -1.60 -7.74
CA TYR A 118 5.12 -1.76 -7.76
C TYR A 118 4.59 -1.95 -6.33
N TYR A 119 3.81 -1.00 -5.82
CA TYR A 119 3.13 -1.13 -4.53
C TYR A 119 1.99 -2.15 -4.63
N THR A 120 2.15 -3.32 -4.02
CA THR A 120 1.21 -4.44 -4.25
C THR A 120 -0.08 -4.33 -3.43
N ASP A 121 -0.20 -3.32 -2.58
CA ASP A 121 -1.39 -3.00 -1.80
C ASP A 121 -2.53 -2.38 -2.63
N THR A 122 -2.21 -1.71 -3.75
CA THR A 122 -3.22 -1.10 -4.62
C THR A 122 -3.58 -1.96 -5.85
N VAL A 123 -4.86 -1.97 -6.23
CA VAL A 123 -5.36 -2.69 -7.42
C VAL A 123 -4.67 -2.20 -8.70
N ARG A 124 -4.43 -0.89 -8.82
CA ARG A 124 -3.82 -0.27 -10.00
C ARG A 124 -2.39 -0.75 -10.20
N HIS A 125 -1.58 -0.77 -9.14
CA HIS A 125 -0.21 -1.26 -9.23
C HIS A 125 -0.14 -2.77 -9.43
N ARG A 126 -1.03 -3.57 -8.81
CA ARG A 126 -1.14 -5.01 -9.09
C ARG A 126 -1.42 -5.28 -10.57
N ARG A 127 -2.33 -4.52 -11.19
CA ARG A 127 -2.62 -4.66 -12.62
C ARG A 127 -1.41 -4.30 -13.49
N ARG A 128 -0.74 -3.18 -13.20
CA ARG A 128 0.50 -2.80 -13.91
C ARG A 128 1.62 -3.82 -13.74
N LEU A 129 1.73 -4.43 -12.56
CA LEU A 129 2.69 -5.50 -12.29
C LEU A 129 2.35 -6.75 -13.13
N ALA A 130 1.08 -7.14 -13.20
CA ALA A 130 0.65 -8.27 -14.03
C ALA A 130 0.98 -8.04 -15.51
N ASP A 131 0.67 -6.85 -16.04
CA ASP A 131 1.02 -6.47 -17.41
C ASP A 131 2.55 -6.55 -17.64
N ALA A 132 3.34 -5.98 -16.73
CA ALA A 132 4.80 -6.00 -16.82
C ALA A 132 5.39 -7.42 -16.74
N ILE A 133 4.80 -8.31 -15.93
CA ILE A 133 5.20 -9.72 -15.88
C ILE A 133 4.93 -10.38 -17.22
N LEU A 134 3.73 -10.20 -17.79
CA LEU A 134 3.36 -10.80 -19.08
C LEU A 134 4.29 -10.33 -20.21
N ASP A 135 4.67 -9.05 -20.21
CA ASP A 135 5.60 -8.47 -21.18
C ASP A 135 7.05 -8.96 -21.01
N ALA A 136 7.45 -9.30 -19.78
CA ALA A 136 8.82 -9.74 -19.48
C ALA A 136 9.07 -11.23 -19.75
N LEU A 137 8.03 -12.03 -19.97
CA LEU A 137 8.18 -13.47 -20.23
C LEU A 137 8.78 -13.72 -21.63
N PRO A 138 9.70 -14.69 -21.77
CA PRO A 138 10.40 -14.94 -23.04
C PRO A 138 9.50 -15.52 -24.14
N VAL A 139 8.33 -16.06 -23.77
CA VAL A 139 7.34 -16.63 -24.68
C VAL A 139 5.97 -16.07 -24.30
N THR A 140 5.18 -15.67 -25.30
CA THR A 140 3.81 -15.24 -25.08
C THR A 140 3.03 -16.37 -24.39
N PRO A 141 2.57 -16.18 -23.14
CA PRO A 141 1.83 -17.21 -22.45
C PRO A 141 0.51 -17.49 -23.19
N GLY A 142 0.10 -18.75 -23.24
CA GLY A 142 -1.26 -19.07 -23.68
C GLY A 142 -2.29 -18.41 -22.75
N ALA A 143 -3.49 -18.10 -23.26
CA ALA A 143 -4.53 -17.34 -22.54
C ALA A 143 -4.77 -17.84 -21.10
N ARG A 144 -4.87 -19.16 -20.89
CA ARG A 144 -5.05 -19.75 -19.55
C ARG A 144 -3.95 -19.40 -18.56
N ARG A 145 -2.69 -19.32 -19.03
CA ARG A 145 -1.56 -18.95 -18.17
C ARG A 145 -1.55 -17.46 -17.89
N ALA A 146 -1.91 -16.63 -18.87
CA ALA A 146 -2.06 -15.19 -18.67
C ALA A 146 -3.14 -14.89 -17.61
N ASP A 147 -4.30 -15.55 -17.69
CA ASP A 147 -5.37 -15.42 -16.70
C ASP A 147 -4.93 -15.87 -15.30
N ALA A 148 -4.16 -16.96 -15.21
CA ALA A 148 -3.63 -17.44 -13.93
C ALA A 148 -2.64 -16.46 -13.29
N ILE A 149 -1.79 -15.81 -14.10
CA ILE A 149 -0.87 -14.75 -13.63
C ILE A 149 -1.69 -13.55 -13.14
N ILE A 150 -2.68 -13.11 -13.91
CA ILE A 150 -3.55 -11.98 -13.53
C ILE A 150 -4.31 -12.29 -12.24
N ASP A 151 -4.86 -13.49 -12.07
CA ASP A 151 -5.55 -13.89 -10.84
C ASP A 151 -4.59 -13.91 -9.64
N ALA A 152 -3.42 -14.55 -9.77
CA ALA A 152 -2.42 -14.62 -8.70
C ALA A 152 -1.93 -13.24 -8.25
N VAL A 153 -1.79 -12.31 -9.19
CA VAL A 153 -1.38 -10.93 -8.90
C VAL A 153 -2.53 -10.08 -8.40
N CYS A 154 -3.74 -10.17 -8.95
CA CYS A 154 -4.80 -9.19 -8.67
C CYS A 154 -5.76 -9.61 -7.55
N ARG A 155 -5.86 -10.90 -7.26
CA ARG A 155 -6.78 -11.43 -6.25
C ARG A 155 -6.28 -11.08 -4.83
N PRO A 156 -7.08 -10.39 -4.03
CA PRO A 156 -6.72 -10.14 -2.64
C PRO A 156 -6.63 -11.47 -1.89
N ARG A 157 -5.59 -11.65 -1.08
CA ARG A 157 -5.45 -12.84 -0.23
C ARG A 157 -6.57 -12.83 0.81
N ASN A 158 -7.33 -13.92 0.89
CA ASN A 158 -8.57 -14.03 1.68
C ASN A 158 -8.37 -13.92 3.22
N ASP A 159 -7.15 -13.81 3.73
CA ASP A 159 -6.87 -13.73 5.18
C ASP A 159 -7.20 -12.37 5.82
N ASP A 160 -7.66 -11.38 5.04
CA ASP A 160 -8.10 -10.06 5.55
C ASP A 160 -9.53 -10.05 6.15
N THR A 161 -10.00 -11.16 6.71
CA THR A 161 -11.43 -11.34 7.11
C THR A 161 -11.87 -10.61 8.39
N HIS A 162 -11.04 -9.76 8.98
CA HIS A 162 -11.52 -8.81 10.00
C HIS A 162 -11.65 -7.39 9.41
N PRO A 163 -12.90 -6.89 9.24
CA PRO A 163 -13.15 -5.58 8.64
C PRO A 163 -12.36 -4.46 9.35
N LEU A 164 -12.34 -4.48 10.68
CA LEU A 164 -11.73 -3.43 11.50
C LEU A 164 -10.19 -3.43 11.46
N THR A 165 -9.52 -4.58 11.41
CA THR A 165 -8.04 -4.63 11.26
C THR A 165 -7.60 -4.32 9.84
N SER A 166 -8.44 -4.60 8.83
CA SER A 166 -8.15 -4.22 7.45
C SER A 166 -8.11 -2.70 7.24
N PHE A 167 -8.99 -1.94 7.92
CA PHE A 167 -8.97 -0.47 7.89
C PHE A 167 -7.72 0.13 8.55
N GLN A 168 -7.12 -0.57 9.52
CA GLN A 168 -5.91 -0.10 10.21
C GLN A 168 -4.64 -0.40 9.41
N ARG A 169 -4.63 -1.44 8.57
CA ARG A 169 -3.48 -1.81 7.73
C ARG A 169 -3.49 -1.19 6.34
N ARG A 170 -4.66 -0.83 5.81
CA ARG A 170 -4.80 -0.20 4.49
C ARG A 170 -4.75 1.31 4.61
N ILE A 171 -3.72 1.92 4.02
CA ILE A 171 -3.49 3.36 4.08
C ILE A 171 -4.61 4.13 3.34
N HIS A 172 -5.22 3.50 2.32
CA HIS A 172 -6.40 4.01 1.61
C HIS A 172 -7.50 2.94 1.51
N THR A 173 -8.70 3.26 1.99
CA THR A 173 -9.88 2.38 1.89
C THR A 173 -11.05 3.12 1.25
N VAL A 174 -11.71 2.50 0.26
CA VAL A 174 -12.89 3.05 -0.41
C VAL A 174 -14.15 2.38 0.12
N ILE A 175 -15.04 3.14 0.75
CA ILE A 175 -16.34 2.71 1.27
C ILE A 175 -17.40 2.82 0.19
N ARG A 176 -18.02 1.68 -0.11
CA ARG A 176 -19.06 1.52 -1.14
C ARG A 176 -20.38 1.05 -0.56
N THR A 177 -20.36 0.35 0.57
CA THR A 177 -21.54 -0.26 1.20
C THR A 177 -21.93 0.43 2.51
N LEU A 178 -23.15 0.16 2.97
CA LEU A 178 -23.62 0.67 4.26
C LEU A 178 -22.95 -0.05 5.43
N GLU A 179 -22.68 -1.35 5.30
CA GLU A 179 -21.97 -2.13 6.31
C GLU A 179 -20.53 -1.64 6.54
N GLU A 180 -19.81 -1.30 5.46
CA GLU A 180 -18.50 -0.65 5.55
C GLU A 180 -18.59 0.73 6.21
N THR A 181 -19.72 1.43 6.03
CA THR A 181 -19.97 2.73 6.66
C THR A 181 -20.22 2.59 8.17
N ASP A 182 -21.01 1.60 8.58
CA ASP A 182 -21.21 1.28 9.99
C ASP A 182 -19.89 0.90 10.66
N SER A 183 -19.07 0.09 9.97
CA SER A 183 -17.72 -0.27 10.44
C SER A 183 -16.81 0.95 10.60
N LEU A 184 -16.88 1.93 9.67
CA LEU A 184 -16.17 3.20 9.80
C LEU A 184 -16.68 4.00 11.01
N ALA A 185 -17.99 4.09 11.20
CA ALA A 185 -18.56 4.82 12.32
C ALA A 185 -18.08 4.22 13.67
N ASP A 186 -18.10 2.89 13.79
CA ASP A 186 -17.60 2.18 14.97
C ASP A 186 -16.10 2.41 15.17
N LEU A 187 -15.29 2.39 14.10
CA LEU A 187 -13.86 2.72 14.16
C LEU A 187 -13.62 4.16 14.64
N LEU A 188 -14.37 5.13 14.12
CA LEU A 188 -14.22 6.53 14.52
C LEU A 188 -14.57 6.70 16.00
N LEU A 189 -15.67 6.09 16.46
CA LEU A 189 -16.16 6.18 17.83
C LEU A 189 -15.38 5.31 18.84
N SER A 190 -14.47 4.47 18.38
CA SER A 190 -13.65 3.62 19.25
C SER A 190 -12.67 4.46 20.09
N THR A 191 -12.62 4.15 21.39
CA THR A 191 -11.61 4.69 22.33
C THR A 191 -10.24 4.07 22.14
N ASP A 192 -10.15 2.90 21.49
CA ASP A 192 -8.91 2.14 21.31
C ASP A 192 -8.12 2.59 20.09
N ARG A 193 -8.62 3.59 19.35
CA ARG A 193 -7.98 4.10 18.15
C ARG A 193 -6.78 5.00 18.49
N HIS A 194 -5.61 4.63 17.97
CA HIS A 194 -4.34 5.32 18.22
C HIS A 194 -3.88 6.25 17.08
N LEU A 195 -4.54 6.24 15.93
CA LEU A 195 -4.22 7.11 14.80
C LEU A 195 -5.43 7.97 14.41
N PRO A 196 -5.24 9.23 14.00
CA PRO A 196 -6.31 10.01 13.39
C PRO A 196 -6.76 9.36 12.08
N VAL A 197 -8.01 9.59 11.67
CA VAL A 197 -8.56 9.06 10.41
C VAL A 197 -8.92 10.22 9.50
N VAL A 198 -8.46 10.20 8.25
CA VAL A 198 -8.86 11.17 7.24
C VAL A 198 -10.03 10.59 6.47
N VAL A 199 -11.18 11.25 6.47
CA VAL A 199 -12.35 10.83 5.69
C VAL A 199 -12.62 11.85 4.60
N ILE A 200 -12.77 11.39 3.36
CA ILE A 200 -13.04 12.20 2.18
C ILE A 200 -14.30 11.66 1.53
N SER A 201 -15.33 12.47 1.40
CA SER A 201 -16.52 12.13 0.62
C SER A 201 -16.43 12.82 -0.73
N HIS A 202 -16.85 12.12 -1.78
CA HIS A 202 -17.16 12.72 -3.07
C HIS A 202 -18.20 11.87 -3.79
N THR A 203 -18.93 12.46 -4.73
CA THR A 203 -19.89 11.69 -5.50
C THR A 203 -19.25 11.19 -6.79
N ALA A 204 -19.36 9.89 -7.07
CA ALA A 204 -18.70 9.18 -8.18
C ALA A 204 -19.06 9.67 -9.61
N ARG A 205 -19.80 10.77 -9.77
CA ARG A 205 -20.28 11.27 -11.07
C ARG A 205 -19.22 12.07 -11.85
N GLN A 206 -18.04 11.48 -12.04
CA GLN A 206 -17.00 11.90 -13.01
C GLN A 206 -16.03 13.02 -12.60
N ARG A 207 -15.93 13.39 -11.31
CA ARG A 207 -14.87 14.31 -10.87
C ARG A 207 -13.90 13.61 -9.93
N PRO A 208 -12.58 13.83 -10.09
CA PRO A 208 -11.63 13.39 -9.09
C PRO A 208 -11.96 14.07 -7.75
N ALA A 209 -11.59 13.44 -6.64
CA ALA A 209 -11.69 14.07 -5.34
C ALA A 209 -11.02 15.46 -5.35
N PHE A 210 -11.58 16.39 -4.58
CA PHE A 210 -11.08 17.77 -4.49
C PHE A 210 -9.70 17.87 -3.83
N VAL A 211 -9.20 16.75 -3.31
CA VAL A 211 -7.82 16.53 -2.84
C VAL A 211 -7.16 15.42 -3.66
N ASP A 212 -5.84 15.36 -3.58
CA ASP A 212 -5.03 14.30 -4.14
C ASP A 212 -4.88 13.16 -3.14
N ILE A 213 -5.70 12.12 -3.31
CA ILE A 213 -5.76 10.98 -2.39
C ILE A 213 -4.47 10.16 -2.45
N ASP A 214 -3.89 9.99 -3.64
CA ASP A 214 -2.63 9.25 -3.81
C ASP A 214 -1.52 9.99 -3.03
N LEU A 215 -1.41 11.30 -3.21
CA LEU A 215 -0.44 12.10 -2.44
C LEU A 215 -0.71 12.10 -0.92
N LEU A 216 -1.98 12.16 -0.49
CA LEU A 216 -2.30 12.03 0.93
C LEU A 216 -1.86 10.67 1.49
N THR A 217 -2.07 9.61 0.72
CA THR A 217 -1.70 8.23 1.08
C THR A 217 -0.20 8.12 1.29
N ASP A 218 0.58 8.68 0.37
CA ASP A 218 2.04 8.72 0.48
C ASP A 218 2.51 9.57 1.68
N LEU A 219 1.92 10.75 1.89
CA LEU A 219 2.32 11.67 2.96
C LEU A 219 1.94 11.20 4.37
N LEU A 220 0.85 10.43 4.49
CA LEU A 220 0.28 10.00 5.77
C LEU A 220 0.46 8.50 6.02
N HIS A 221 1.34 7.85 5.26
CA HIS A 221 1.76 6.47 5.49
C HIS A 221 2.15 6.26 6.96
N ASP A 222 1.54 5.26 7.61
CA ASP A 222 1.66 4.95 9.06
C ASP A 222 1.24 6.05 10.05
N ILE A 223 0.71 7.19 9.57
CA ILE A 223 0.31 8.33 10.41
C ILE A 223 -1.21 8.40 10.53
N ALA A 224 -1.92 8.24 9.41
CA ALA A 224 -3.37 8.34 9.39
C ALA A 224 -3.96 7.51 8.23
N PRO A 225 -4.84 6.52 8.49
CA PRO A 225 -5.61 5.88 7.42
C PRO A 225 -6.52 6.89 6.72
N ILE A 226 -6.63 6.75 5.41
CA ILE A 226 -7.48 7.56 4.54
C ILE A 226 -8.66 6.72 4.10
N VAL A 227 -9.85 7.27 4.30
CA VAL A 227 -11.11 6.61 3.97
C VAL A 227 -11.89 7.47 3.00
N GLU A 228 -12.17 6.92 1.83
CA GLU A 228 -12.90 7.58 0.77
C GLU A 228 -14.34 7.05 0.72
N ILE A 229 -15.33 7.93 0.83
CA ILE A 229 -16.76 7.58 0.74
C ILE A 229 -17.29 8.07 -0.59
N THR A 230 -17.57 7.15 -1.51
CA THR A 230 -18.04 7.50 -2.87
C THR A 230 -19.58 7.54 -3.00
N SER A 231 -20.30 7.14 -1.95
CA SER A 231 -21.75 7.00 -1.92
C SER A 231 -22.40 8.06 -1.04
N ARG A 232 -23.39 8.77 -1.60
CA ARG A 232 -24.20 9.74 -0.85
C ARG A 232 -24.91 9.06 0.34
N LYS A 233 -25.49 7.88 0.12
CA LYS A 233 -26.20 7.13 1.17
C LYS A 233 -25.25 6.73 2.30
N ALA A 234 -24.03 6.32 1.98
CA ALA A 234 -22.99 6.04 2.97
C ALA A 234 -22.61 7.29 3.78
N THR A 235 -22.46 8.44 3.11
CA THR A 235 -22.18 9.72 3.81
C THR A 235 -23.31 10.11 4.77
N GLU A 236 -24.58 9.92 4.35
CA GLU A 236 -25.77 10.16 5.18
C GLU A 236 -25.81 9.22 6.39
N THR A 237 -25.61 7.91 6.17
CA THR A 237 -25.53 6.91 7.25
C THR A 237 -24.41 7.20 8.24
N LEU A 238 -23.25 7.67 7.79
CA LEU A 238 -22.17 8.09 8.69
C LEU A 238 -22.62 9.30 9.53
N CYS A 239 -23.28 10.30 8.93
CA CYS A 239 -23.76 11.47 9.67
C CYS A 239 -24.79 11.10 10.74
N ASP A 240 -25.66 10.11 10.49
CA ASP A 240 -26.64 9.63 11.47
C ASP A 240 -26.01 9.04 12.73
N ARG A 241 -24.75 8.59 12.65
CA ARG A 241 -23.97 8.02 13.76
C ARG A 241 -23.11 9.04 14.50
N LEU A 242 -22.93 10.25 13.94
CA LEU A 242 -22.01 11.27 14.45
C LEU A 242 -22.75 12.51 14.95
N CYS A 243 -22.14 13.22 15.90
CA CYS A 243 -22.62 14.54 16.30
C CYS A 243 -22.45 15.56 15.17
N LYS A 244 -23.38 16.52 15.10
CA LYS A 244 -23.49 17.51 14.00
C LYS A 244 -22.18 18.24 13.64
N PRO A 245 -21.32 18.68 14.59
CA PRO A 245 -20.05 19.33 14.24
C PRO A 245 -19.08 18.43 13.47
N ALA A 246 -19.21 17.11 13.64
CA ALA A 246 -18.38 16.09 13.02
C ALA A 246 -18.95 15.56 11.69
N TRP A 247 -20.10 16.08 11.23
CA TRP A 247 -20.69 15.70 9.96
C TRP A 247 -19.79 16.03 8.77
N LEU A 248 -19.99 15.25 7.71
CA LEU A 248 -19.33 15.33 6.42
C LEU A 248 -20.41 15.51 5.34
N TYR A 249 -20.33 16.56 4.53
CA TYR A 249 -21.35 16.85 3.52
C TYR A 249 -20.74 17.51 2.29
N GLY A 250 -21.37 17.36 1.13
CA GLY A 250 -21.06 18.17 -0.06
C GLY A 250 -19.66 17.99 -0.63
N GLU A 251 -19.22 16.74 -0.79
CA GLU A 251 -17.88 16.42 -1.30
C GLU A 251 -16.74 16.96 -0.43
N ALA A 252 -16.95 16.97 0.89
CA ALA A 252 -15.98 17.48 1.85
C ALA A 252 -15.00 16.40 2.34
N GLY A 253 -13.95 16.87 2.99
CA GLY A 253 -13.03 16.04 3.76
C GLY A 253 -12.91 16.52 5.19
N ARG A 254 -12.52 15.63 6.09
CA ARG A 254 -12.35 15.91 7.52
C ARG A 254 -11.31 14.97 8.12
N VAL A 255 -10.55 15.48 9.08
CA VAL A 255 -9.63 14.68 9.89
C VAL A 255 -10.28 14.46 11.25
N TYR A 256 -10.44 13.19 11.64
CA TYR A 256 -11.01 12.78 12.92
C TYR A 256 -9.89 12.43 13.88
N PRO A 257 -9.66 13.23 14.94
CA PRO A 257 -8.65 12.93 15.97
C PRO A 257 -8.90 11.58 16.65
N THR A 258 -7.91 11.09 17.39
CA THR A 258 -8.09 9.94 18.30
C THR A 258 -9.01 10.28 19.48
N GLY A 259 -9.50 9.26 20.18
CA GLY A 259 -10.47 9.43 21.27
C GLY A 259 -11.86 9.82 20.75
N THR A 260 -12.74 10.27 21.65
CA THR A 260 -14.16 10.51 21.35
C THR A 260 -14.64 11.93 21.65
N GLU A 261 -13.80 12.79 22.25
CA GLU A 261 -14.19 14.15 22.65
C GLU A 261 -14.63 15.04 21.47
N TRP A 262 -14.09 14.75 20.28
CA TRP A 262 -14.45 15.43 19.05
C TRP A 262 -15.89 15.12 18.59
N ASN A 263 -16.49 14.03 19.08
CA ASN A 263 -17.87 13.67 18.79
C ASN A 263 -18.82 14.23 19.86
N SER A 264 -18.76 15.53 20.07
CA SER A 264 -19.62 16.26 21.00
C SER A 264 -20.26 17.47 20.31
N PRO A 265 -21.40 17.99 20.82
CA PRO A 265 -22.05 19.18 20.26
C PRO A 265 -21.17 20.44 20.28
N ASP A 266 -20.22 20.52 21.21
CA ASP A 266 -19.35 21.68 21.41
C ASP A 266 -18.00 21.57 20.69
N ALA A 267 -17.71 20.41 20.07
CA ALA A 267 -16.45 20.17 19.39
C ALA A 267 -16.28 21.09 18.17
N LYS A 268 -15.06 21.63 18.02
CA LYS A 268 -14.66 22.43 16.86
C LYS A 268 -13.83 21.59 15.90
N MET A 269 -14.52 20.96 14.96
CA MET A 269 -13.89 20.16 13.92
C MET A 269 -13.78 20.96 12.62
N ARG A 270 -12.60 20.95 11.99
CA ARG A 270 -12.39 21.61 10.69
C ARG A 270 -12.99 20.80 9.54
N LEU A 271 -13.77 21.44 8.67
CA LEU A 271 -14.30 20.86 7.45
C LEU A 271 -13.54 21.42 6.25
N PHE A 272 -13.05 20.55 5.37
CA PHE A 272 -12.39 20.93 4.12
C PHE A 272 -13.40 20.81 2.99
N LEU A 273 -13.69 21.92 2.33
CA LEU A 273 -14.66 21.98 1.23
C LEU A 273 -13.94 22.27 -0.09
N PRO A 274 -14.44 21.72 -1.21
CA PRO A 274 -13.98 22.14 -2.54
C PRO A 274 -14.22 23.64 -2.72
N ASN A 275 -13.23 24.35 -3.22
CA ASN A 275 -13.32 25.77 -3.50
C ASN A 275 -12.62 26.08 -4.83
N ALA A 276 -13.33 26.71 -5.76
CA ALA A 276 -12.82 27.03 -7.09
C ALA A 276 -11.59 27.97 -7.08
N HIS A 277 -11.37 28.70 -5.98
CA HIS A 277 -10.25 29.62 -5.80
C HIS A 277 -9.08 29.01 -5.02
N VAL A 278 -9.22 27.79 -4.51
CA VAL A 278 -8.18 27.10 -3.75
C VAL A 278 -7.71 25.90 -4.57
N SER A 279 -6.40 25.80 -4.80
CA SER A 279 -5.87 24.68 -5.56
C SER A 279 -6.07 23.35 -4.83
N ARG A 280 -6.31 22.28 -5.60
CA ARG A 280 -6.37 20.90 -5.11
C ARG A 280 -5.16 20.56 -4.22
N MET A 281 -3.97 20.96 -4.66
CA MET A 281 -2.72 20.75 -3.93
C MET A 281 -2.70 21.45 -2.56
N LEU A 282 -3.21 22.69 -2.48
CA LEU A 282 -3.27 23.40 -1.21
C LEU A 282 -4.23 22.70 -0.23
N LEU A 283 -5.40 22.26 -0.69
CA LEU A 283 -6.33 21.49 0.15
C LEU A 283 -5.73 20.16 0.61
N THR A 284 -5.01 19.45 -0.27
CA THR A 284 -4.25 18.24 0.08
C THR A 284 -3.25 18.54 1.22
N ASN A 285 -2.40 19.55 1.05
CA ASN A 285 -1.36 19.88 2.02
C ASN A 285 -1.95 20.34 3.36
N MET A 286 -3.05 21.11 3.33
CA MET A 286 -3.73 21.53 4.56
C MET A 286 -4.35 20.36 5.31
N MET A 287 -4.88 19.36 4.59
CA MET A 287 -5.46 18.16 5.19
C MET A 287 -4.38 17.24 5.77
N ALA A 288 -3.26 17.05 5.05
CA ALA A 288 -2.10 16.34 5.56
C ALA A 288 -1.52 17.01 6.82
N SER A 289 -1.38 18.33 6.79
CA SER A 289 -0.90 19.10 7.94
C SER A 289 -1.80 18.94 9.17
N GLU A 290 -3.12 18.94 8.99
CA GLU A 290 -4.08 18.69 10.07
C GLU A 290 -3.90 17.28 10.64
N ALA A 291 -3.77 16.25 9.80
CA ALA A 291 -3.56 14.87 10.25
C ALA A 291 -2.25 14.70 11.05
N LEU A 292 -1.16 15.31 10.59
CA LEU A 292 0.12 15.34 11.29
C LEU A 292 0.02 16.03 12.65
N LEU A 293 -0.68 17.16 12.73
CA LEU A 293 -0.91 17.87 13.99
C LEU A 293 -1.69 17.00 14.98
N ARG A 294 -2.76 16.32 14.53
CA ARG A 294 -3.53 15.42 15.40
C ARG A 294 -2.72 14.24 15.89
N HIS A 295 -1.90 13.65 15.03
CA HIS A 295 -1.01 12.56 15.43
C HIS A 295 0.02 13.03 16.48
N ALA A 296 0.61 14.21 16.30
CA ALA A 296 1.53 14.79 17.26
C ALA A 296 0.87 15.04 18.64
N ASP A 297 -0.38 15.49 18.66
CA ASP A 297 -1.14 15.65 19.91
C ASP A 297 -1.41 14.30 20.60
N THR A 298 -1.73 13.25 19.83
CA THR A 298 -1.88 11.88 20.37
C THR A 298 -0.60 11.41 21.05
N LEU A 299 0.57 11.61 20.42
CA LEU A 299 1.87 11.22 20.99
C LEU A 299 2.21 11.98 22.28
N ARG A 300 1.90 13.28 22.35
CA ARG A 300 2.10 14.11 23.54
C ARG A 300 1.22 13.64 24.70
N ASN A 301 -0.06 13.39 24.43
CA ASN A 301 -1.01 12.98 25.46
C ASN A 301 -0.72 11.56 25.97
N GLY A 302 -0.33 10.64 25.08
CA GLY A 302 0.04 9.27 25.45
C GLY A 302 1.32 9.17 26.30
N SER A 303 2.22 10.15 26.19
CA SER A 303 3.45 10.20 27.01
C SER A 303 3.17 10.61 28.46
N ALA A 304 2.22 11.52 28.68
CA ALA A 304 1.86 12.00 30.02
C ALA A 304 1.19 10.92 30.88
N ASP A 305 0.36 10.07 30.28
CA ASP A 305 -0.35 8.99 31.01
C ASP A 305 0.61 7.90 31.53
N ARG A 306 1.72 7.64 30.81
CA ARG A 306 2.73 6.65 31.24
C ARG A 306 3.53 7.09 32.46
N THR A 307 3.80 8.38 32.60
CA THR A 307 4.52 8.91 33.78
C THR A 307 3.67 8.92 35.05
N GLY A 308 2.34 8.91 34.95
CA GLY A 308 1.43 8.94 36.10
C GLY A 308 1.15 7.58 36.75
N ARG A 309 1.49 6.45 36.11
CA ARG A 309 1.20 5.10 36.65
C ARG A 309 2.33 4.47 37.48
N HIS A 310 3.45 5.16 37.63
CA HIS A 310 4.63 4.68 38.40
C HIS A 310 4.92 5.48 39.67
N ALA A 311 4.01 6.38 40.08
CA ALA A 311 4.05 7.09 41.35
C ALA A 311 2.93 6.58 42.25
#